data_AF-A0A7H4M1B6-F1
#
_entry.id   AF-A0A7H4M1B6-F1
#
_cell.length_a   1.000
_cell.length_b   1.000
_cell.length_c   1.000
_cell.angle_alpha   90.00
_cell.angle_beta   90.00
_cell.angle_gamma   90.00
#
_symmetry.space_group_name_H-M   'P 1'
#
loop_
_entity.id
_entity.type
_entity.pdbx_description
1 polymer ?
#
loop_
_entity_poly.entity_id
_entity_poly.type
_entity_poly.pdbx_seq_one_letter_code
_entity_poly.pdbx_strand_id
1 'polypeptide(L)' 'MPRIVLCCAAGMSTSMLVNKMKAEAQQRALGLEIYAVPVAEFERELAQCRRDLTGASGEV' A
#
# COMPACT_ATOMS: atom_id res chain seq x y z
N MET A 1 -7.84 -8.37 1.59
CA MET A 1 -8.23 -6.95 1.57
C MET A 1 -7.29 -6.24 0.60
N PRO A 2 -7.78 -5.54 -0.44
CA PRO A 2 -6.92 -4.90 -1.42
C PRO A 2 -6.14 -3.72 -0.82
N ARG A 3 -4.84 -3.64 -1.13
CA ARG A 3 -3.93 -2.59 -0.64
C ARG A 3 -3.39 -1.76 -1.80
N ILE A 4 -3.28 -0.45 -1.61
CA ILE A 4 -2.70 0.49 -2.56
C ILE A 4 -1.48 1.14 -1.90
N VAL A 5 -0.29 0.80 -2.41
CA VAL A 5 0.98 1.39 -2.00
C VAL A 5 1.39 2.43 -3.02
N LEU A 6 1.57 3.68 -2.56
CA LEU A 6 2.16 4.74 -3.37
C LEU A 6 3.64 4.87 -3.01
N CYS A 7 4.48 4.98 -4.03
CA CYS A 7 5.90 5.17 -3.85
C CYS A 7 6.37 6.45 -4.52
N CYS A 8 7.11 7.30 -3.80
CA CYS A 8 7.63 8.54 -4.35
C CYS A 8 9.04 8.82 -3.84
N ALA A 9 9.91 9.28 -4.75
CA ALA A 9 11.30 9.62 -4.47
C ALA A 9 11.45 10.96 -3.71
N ALA A 10 10.39 11.79 -3.67
CA ALA A 10 10.38 13.11 -3.04
C ALA A 10 9.31 13.15 -1.92
N GLY A 11 9.74 12.86 -0.70
CA GLY A 11 8.90 12.51 0.46
C GLY A 11 7.92 13.57 1.03
N MET A 12 7.37 14.49 0.24
CA MET A 12 6.43 15.50 0.75
C MET A 12 5.13 15.67 -0.07
N SER A 13 5.11 15.41 -1.38
CA SER A 13 3.89 15.64 -2.20
C SER A 13 2.86 14.51 -2.13
N THR A 14 3.25 13.30 -1.73
CA THR A 14 2.39 12.11 -1.70
C THR A 14 1.38 12.10 -0.55
N SER A 15 1.66 12.79 0.55
CA SER A 15 0.79 12.77 1.75
C SER A 15 -0.60 13.36 1.48
N MET A 16 -0.70 14.42 0.68
CA MET A 16 -2.00 15.02 0.33
C MET A 16 -2.84 14.10 -0.57
N LEU A 17 -2.22 13.42 -1.53
CA LEU A 17 -2.90 12.50 -2.43
C LEU A 17 -3.44 11.29 -1.66
N VAL A 18 -2.61 10.67 -0.81
CA VAL A 18 -3.00 9.53 0.02
C VAL A 18 -4.19 9.88 0.92
N ASN A 19 -4.19 11.06 1.55
CA ASN A 19 -5.29 11.49 2.40
C ASN A 19 -6.62 11.66 1.62
N LYS A 20 -6.57 12.23 0.41
CA LYS A 20 -7.77 12.33 -0.45
C LYS A 20 -8.27 10.95 -0.88
N MET A 21 -7.36 10.04 -1.23
CA MET A 21 -7.72 8.67 -1.61
C MET A 21 -8.35 7.91 -0.44
N LYS A 22 -7.83 8.06 0.78
CA LYS A 22 -8.42 7.48 2.00
C LYS A 22 -9.84 8.02 2.25
N ALA A 23 -10.03 9.32 2.12
CA ALA A 23 -11.33 9.96 2.31
C ALA A 23 -12.37 9.44 1.30
N GLU A 24 -12.00 9.35 0.01
CA GLU A 24 -12.87 8.77 -1.03
C GLU A 24 -13.15 7.28 -0.81
N ALA A 25 -12.15 6.50 -0.41
CA ALA A 25 -12.32 5.08 -0.09
C ALA A 25 -13.30 4.88 1.07
N GLN A 26 -13.19 5.70 2.12
CA GLN A 26 -14.16 5.71 3.23
C GLN A 26 -15.56 6.13 2.79
N GLN A 27 -15.68 7.19 1.98
CA GLN A 27 -16.97 7.64 1.45
C GLN A 27 -17.67 6.57 0.60
N ARG A 28 -16.89 5.81 -0.16
CA ARG A 28 -17.39 4.73 -1.02
C ARG A 28 -17.51 3.39 -0.30
N ALA A 29 -17.24 3.35 1.01
CA ALA A 29 -17.18 2.13 1.82
C ALA A 29 -16.30 1.02 1.20
N LEU A 30 -15.23 1.43 0.50
CA LEU A 30 -14.26 0.53 -0.08
C LEU A 30 -13.28 0.12 1.04
N GLY A 31 -13.25 -1.17 1.36
CA GLY A 31 -12.30 -1.76 2.32
C GLY A 31 -10.87 -1.81 1.77
N LEU A 32 -10.32 -0.64 1.43
CA LEU A 32 -8.99 -0.43 0.86
C LEU A 32 -8.05 0.12 1.90
N GLU A 33 -6.84 -0.44 1.94
CA GLU A 33 -5.74 0.09 2.74
C GLU A 33 -4.82 0.90 1.82
N ILE A 34 -4.67 2.20 2.10
CA ILE A 34 -3.91 3.13 1.23
C ILE A 34 -2.81 3.77 2.06
N TYR A 35 -1.57 3.65 1.62
CA TYR A 35 -0.43 4.24 2.32
C TYR A 35 0.72 4.55 1.35
N ALA A 36 1.65 5.40 1.79
CA ALA A 36 2.83 5.76 1.01
C ALA A 36 4.10 5.35 1.74
N VAL A 37 5.08 4.86 0.96
CA VAL A 37 6.40 4.46 1.43
C VAL A 37 7.49 5.06 0.54
N PRO A 38 8.70 5.31 1.05
CA PRO A 38 9.82 5.74 0.21
C PRO A 38 10.25 4.63 -0.75
N VAL A 39 10.91 5.01 -1.86
CA VAL A 39 11.40 4.06 -2.89
C VAL A 39 12.31 3.00 -2.32
N ALA A 40 13.13 3.36 -1.33
CA ALA A 40 13.99 2.41 -0.63
C ALA A 40 13.22 1.29 0.10
N GLU A 41 11.97 1.53 0.50
CA GLU A 41 11.14 0.57 1.23
C GLU A 41 10.13 -0.16 0.32
N PHE A 42 9.99 0.28 -0.94
CA PHE A 42 9.03 -0.29 -1.88
C PHE A 42 9.25 -1.77 -2.15
N GLU A 43 10.49 -2.20 -2.35
CA GLU A 43 10.81 -3.62 -2.57
C GLU A 43 10.45 -4.50 -1.37
N ARG A 44 10.63 -3.97 -0.15
CA ARG A 44 10.28 -4.69 1.10
C ARG A 44 8.77 -4.85 1.22
N GLU A 45 8.01 -3.79 0.94
CA GLU A 45 6.54 -3.82 0.94
C GLU A 45 5.98 -4.75 -0.13
N LEU A 46 6.57 -4.77 -1.33
CA LEU A 46 6.22 -5.71 -2.40
C LEU A 46 6.46 -7.16 -2.00
N ALA A 47 7.61 -7.45 -1.38
CA ALA A 47 7.93 -8.79 -0.88
C ALA A 47 6.95 -9.23 0.24
N GLN A 48 6.55 -8.29 1.10
CA GLN A 48 5.55 -8.52 2.14
C GLN A 48 4.16 -8.82 1.55
N CYS A 49 3.70 -7.97 0.61
CA CYS A 49 2.43 -8.17 -0.10
C CYS A 49 2.40 -9.50 -0.87
N ARG A 50 3.52 -9.91 -1.47
CA ARG A 50 3.64 -11.21 -2.13
C ARG A 50 3.45 -12.36 -1.13
N ARG A 51 4.07 -12.29 0.05
CA ARG A 51 3.90 -13.31 1.09
C ARG A 51 2.48 -13.39 1.64
N ASP A 52 1.80 -12.26 1.73
CA ASP A 52 0.39 -12.21 2.16
C ASP A 52 -0.56 -12.83 1.12
N LEU A 53 -0.22 -12.76 -0.17
CA LEU A 53 -0.99 -13.39 -1.25
C LEU A 53 -0.79 -14.91 -1.29
N THR A 54 0.42 -15.38 -0.99
CA THR A 54 0.78 -16.82 -0.96
C THR A 54 0.62 -17.41 0.44
N GLY A 55 -0.42 -17.01 1.18
CA GLY A 55 -0.61 -17.32 2.59
C GLY A 55 -0.17 -18.74 2.96
N ALA A 56 0.71 -18.84 3.97
CA ALA A 56 1.06 -20.04 4.73
C ALA A 56 0.45 -21.37 4.22
N SER A 57 1.04 -21.94 3.19
CA SER A 57 1.22 -23.38 3.08
C SER A 57 2.65 -23.58 2.64
N GLY A 58 3.33 -24.49 3.32
CA GLY A 58 4.75 -24.70 3.16
C GLY A 58 5.13 -25.16 1.76
N GLU A 59 6.43 -25.41 1.67
CA GLU A 59 7.16 -26.05 0.58
C GLU A 59 7.80 -25.10 -0.45
N VAL A 60 9.09 -24.90 -0.15
CA VAL A 60 10.29 -24.94 -1.01
C VAL A 60 10.42 -23.89 -2.12
#